data_AF-A0A917VX75-F1
#
_entry.id   AF-A0A917VX75-F1
#
_cell.length_a   1.000
_cell.length_b   1.000
_cell.length_c   1.000
_cell.angle_alpha   90.00
_cell.angle_beta   90.00
_cell.angle_gamma   90.00
#
_symmetry.space_group_name_H-M   'P 1'
#
loop_
_entity.id
_entity.type
_entity.pdbx_description
1 polymer ?
#
loop_
_entity_poly.entity_id
_entity_poly.type
_entity_poly.pdbx_seq_one_letter_code
_entity_poly.pdbx_strand_id
1 'polypeptide(L)'
;MGNVYYDFKTKNELVEAAIETRTRGLAGMIDALDALPTPAERLKALIAGWVEQRDTAVRFGCPTGTLASELDKRADGLDATVATLMRALIDWAERQFAELGRDDARESAVALIAAYQGVSVLTNTLRDPELMSTEGRRLERWIDSMDRPLRRSGGASASHRARP
;
A
#
# COMPACT_ATOMS: atom_id res chain seq x y z
N MET A 1 45.18 12.50 18.43
CA MET A 1 44.06 13.11 17.70
C MET A 1 43.68 12.20 16.54
N GLY A 2 42.65 11.37 16.71
CA GLY A 2 42.08 10.56 15.63
C GLY A 2 40.72 11.15 15.27
N ASN A 3 40.63 11.78 14.11
CA ASN A 3 39.43 12.49 13.70
C ASN A 3 38.42 11.49 13.13
N VAL A 4 37.23 11.42 13.72
CA VAL A 4 36.10 10.49 13.43
C VAL A 4 35.42 10.79 12.07
N TYR A 5 36.10 11.46 11.15
CA TYR A 5 35.53 11.96 9.90
C TYR A 5 35.82 11.09 8.66
N TYR A 6 36.40 9.90 8.81
CA TYR A 6 36.83 9.10 7.66
C TYR A 6 35.83 8.05 7.14
N ASP A 7 34.67 7.86 7.80
CA ASP A 7 33.69 6.83 7.40
C ASP A 7 32.37 7.36 6.81
N PHE A 8 32.40 8.54 6.17
CA PHE A 8 31.27 9.01 5.35
C PHE A 8 31.72 9.25 3.91
N LYS A 9 31.91 8.15 3.17
CA LYS A 9 31.71 8.16 1.72
C LYS A 9 30.26 8.61 1.45
N THR A 10 30.09 9.36 0.38
CA THR A 10 29.21 10.54 0.30
C THR A 10 27.76 10.36 0.79
N LYS A 11 27.11 11.44 1.25
CA LYS A 11 25.69 11.48 1.68
C LYS A 11 24.72 10.81 0.69
N ASN A 12 25.07 10.77 -0.60
CA ASN A 12 24.28 10.16 -1.66
C ASN A 12 24.38 8.63 -1.65
N GLU A 13 25.57 8.06 -1.43
CA GLU A 13 25.76 6.60 -1.34
C GLU A 13 24.94 5.99 -0.19
N LEU A 14 24.82 6.70 0.95
CA LEU A 14 23.97 6.27 2.05
C LEU A 14 22.47 6.29 1.70
N VAL A 15 22.04 7.29 0.93
CA VAL A 15 20.64 7.39 0.49
C VAL A 15 20.34 6.28 -0.53
N GLU A 16 21.25 6.03 -1.47
CA GLU A 16 21.14 4.92 -2.43
C GLU A 16 21.06 3.57 -1.73
N ALA A 17 21.93 3.29 -0.75
CA ALA A 17 21.89 2.08 0.05
C ALA A 17 20.59 1.93 0.86
N ALA A 18 20.08 3.03 1.42
CA ALA A 18 18.80 3.04 2.13
C ALA A 18 17.62 2.74 1.18
N ILE A 19 17.65 3.31 -0.02
CA ILE A 19 16.67 3.07 -1.07
C ILE A 19 16.72 1.60 -1.52
N GLU A 20 17.90 1.06 -1.82
CA GLU A 20 18.08 -0.34 -2.23
C GLU A 20 17.57 -1.31 -1.16
N THR A 21 17.88 -1.05 0.11
CA THR A 21 17.35 -1.81 1.24
C THR A 21 15.83 -1.77 1.27
N ARG A 22 15.24 -0.61 0.98
CA ARG A 22 13.78 -0.45 0.94
C ARG A 22 13.15 -1.14 -0.27
N THR A 23 13.80 -1.14 -1.42
CA THR A 23 13.39 -1.90 -2.61
C THR A 23 13.37 -3.40 -2.31
N ARG A 24 14.44 -3.94 -1.72
CA ARG A 24 14.48 -5.35 -1.31
C ARG A 24 13.40 -5.69 -0.30
N GLY A 25 13.19 -4.81 0.68
CA GLY A 25 12.13 -5.00 1.68
C GLY A 25 10.73 -5.02 1.07
N LEU A 26 10.44 -4.11 0.13
CA LEU A 26 9.18 -4.09 -0.60
C LEU A 26 8.98 -5.37 -1.44
N ALA A 27 10.01 -5.80 -2.17
CA ALA A 27 9.96 -7.02 -2.96
C ALA A 27 9.69 -8.26 -2.09
N GLY A 28 10.44 -8.43 -0.99
CA GLY A 28 10.24 -9.56 -0.08
C GLY A 28 8.87 -9.54 0.61
N MET A 29 8.34 -8.35 0.93
CA MET A 29 6.97 -8.22 1.44
C MET A 29 5.94 -8.65 0.37
N ILE A 30 6.09 -8.19 -0.88
CA ILE A 30 5.21 -8.58 -1.99
C ILE A 30 5.26 -10.10 -2.21
N ASP A 31 6.44 -10.71 -2.21
CA ASP A 31 6.59 -12.17 -2.39
C ASP A 31 5.88 -12.95 -1.28
N ALA A 32 5.99 -12.50 -0.03
CA ALA A 32 5.30 -13.11 1.10
C ALA A 32 3.78 -12.97 1.00
N LEU A 33 3.29 -11.84 0.49
CA LEU A 33 1.87 -11.63 0.25
C LEU A 33 1.38 -12.52 -0.89
N ASP A 34 2.08 -12.58 -2.03
CA ASP A 34 1.70 -13.38 -3.20
C ASP A 34 1.59 -14.88 -2.93
N ALA A 35 2.22 -15.38 -1.85
CA ALA A 35 2.07 -16.74 -1.37
C ALA A 35 0.67 -17.07 -0.80
N LEU A 36 -0.15 -16.05 -0.48
CA LEU A 36 -1.53 -16.23 -0.02
C LEU A 36 -2.46 -16.58 -1.19
N PRO A 37 -3.50 -17.40 -0.96
CA PRO A 37 -4.27 -18.03 -2.03
C PRO A 37 -5.22 -17.09 -2.77
N THR A 38 -5.81 -16.09 -2.10
CA THR A 38 -6.82 -15.21 -2.70
C THR A 38 -6.37 -13.75 -2.73
N PRO A 39 -6.74 -12.97 -3.76
CA PRO A 39 -6.38 -11.55 -3.83
C PRO A 39 -6.95 -10.74 -2.64
N ALA A 40 -8.13 -11.11 -2.12
CA ALA A 40 -8.68 -10.50 -0.92
C ALA A 40 -7.80 -10.76 0.32
N GLU A 41 -7.34 -11.99 0.52
CA GLU A 41 -6.42 -12.33 1.62
C GLU A 41 -5.09 -11.58 1.51
N ARG A 42 -4.53 -11.47 0.30
CA ARG A 42 -3.31 -10.70 0.03
C ARG A 42 -3.45 -9.23 0.42
N LEU A 43 -4.52 -8.57 -0.01
CA LEU A 43 -4.78 -7.17 0.30
C LEU A 43 -5.02 -6.95 1.81
N LYS A 44 -5.74 -7.86 2.47
CA LYS A 44 -5.95 -7.80 3.93
C LYS A 44 -4.66 -8.04 4.71
N ALA A 45 -3.81 -8.96 4.25
CA ALA A 45 -2.51 -9.20 4.87
C ALA A 45 -1.58 -7.97 4.74
N LEU A 46 -1.63 -7.26 3.61
CA LEU A 46 -0.93 -5.98 3.47
C LEU A 46 -1.40 -4.96 4.52
N ILE A 47 -2.71 -4.83 4.72
CA ILE A 47 -3.30 -3.94 5.74
C ILE A 47 -2.88 -4.37 7.15
N ALA A 48 -2.94 -5.68 7.45
CA ALA A 48 -2.55 -6.22 8.74
C ALA A 48 -1.08 -5.89 9.06
N GLY A 49 -0.18 -5.99 8.07
CA GLY A 49 1.22 -5.59 8.22
C GLY A 49 1.38 -4.10 8.57
N TRP A 50 0.56 -3.21 8.00
CA TRP A 50 0.56 -1.79 8.38
C TRP A 50 0.06 -1.56 9.82
N VAL A 51 -1.00 -2.27 10.22
CA VAL A 51 -1.56 -2.19 11.57
C VAL A 51 -0.60 -2.74 12.61
N GLU A 52 0.16 -3.78 12.28
CA GLU A 52 1.23 -4.33 13.14
C GLU A 52 2.37 -3.33 13.33
N GLN A 53 2.69 -2.55 12.29
CA GLN A 53 3.73 -1.51 12.33
C GLN A 53 3.24 -0.17 12.89
N ARG A 54 2.03 -0.09 13.45
CA ARG A 54 1.44 1.19 13.92
C ARG A 54 2.31 1.94 14.94
N ASP A 55 3.00 1.24 15.84
CA ASP A 55 3.86 1.88 16.84
C ASP A 55 5.10 2.53 16.21
N THR A 56 5.61 1.93 15.14
CA THR A 56 6.65 2.53 14.29
C THR A 56 6.11 3.74 13.56
N ALA A 57 4.90 3.66 13.00
CA ALA A 57 4.24 4.77 12.32
C ALA A 57 3.97 5.95 13.26
N VAL A 58 3.56 5.69 14.50
CA VAL A 58 3.38 6.72 15.54
C VAL A 58 4.67 7.50 15.77
N ARG A 59 5.84 6.85 15.72
CA ARG A 59 7.14 7.50 15.98
C ARG A 59 7.69 8.21 14.75
N PHE A 60 7.68 7.54 13.60
CA PHE A 60 8.45 7.94 12.41
C PHE A 60 7.61 8.19 11.14
N GLY A 61 6.29 7.97 11.19
CA GLY A 61 5.40 8.04 10.03
C GLY A 61 5.50 6.81 9.13
N CYS A 62 4.87 6.87 7.95
CA CYS A 62 5.10 5.86 6.92
C CYS A 62 6.54 6.01 6.42
N PRO A 63 7.41 5.00 6.55
CA PRO A 63 8.81 5.26 6.26
C PRO A 63 9.10 5.46 4.76
N THR A 64 8.16 5.12 3.85
CA THR A 64 8.25 5.46 2.42
C THR A 64 7.76 6.89 2.17
N GLY A 65 6.67 7.30 2.83
CA GLY A 65 6.10 8.64 2.67
C GLY A 65 6.99 9.73 3.27
N THR A 66 7.60 9.47 4.43
CA THR A 66 8.58 10.37 5.05
C THR A 66 9.81 10.52 4.14
N LEU A 67 10.35 9.41 3.63
CA LEU A 67 11.47 9.44 2.69
C LEU A 67 11.13 10.19 1.39
N ALA A 68 9.94 9.95 0.81
CA ALA A 68 9.48 10.67 -0.37
C ALA A 68 9.44 12.19 -0.14
N SER A 69 8.84 12.62 0.97
CA SER A 69 8.67 14.03 1.31
C SER A 69 9.98 14.73 1.66
N GLU A 70 10.97 13.99 2.16
CA GLU A 70 12.31 14.50 2.44
C GLU A 70 13.21 14.56 1.19
N LEU A 71 13.05 13.62 0.26
CA LEU A 71 13.83 13.57 -0.98
C LEU A 71 13.27 14.48 -2.08
N ASP A 72 11.95 14.72 -2.13
CA ASP A 72 11.33 15.70 -3.03
C ASP A 72 11.89 17.13 -2.85
N LYS A 73 12.39 17.43 -1.65
CA LYS A 73 13.06 18.70 -1.33
C LYS A 73 14.49 18.79 -1.85
N ARG A 74 15.00 17.74 -2.51
CA ARG A 74 16.36 17.65 -3.06
C ARG A 74 16.31 17.63 -4.58
N ALA A 75 17.17 18.41 -5.22
CA ALA A 75 17.28 18.48 -6.67
C ALA A 75 18.34 17.51 -7.24
N ASP A 76 18.50 16.34 -6.62
CA ASP A 76 19.54 15.34 -6.95
C ASP A 76 19.00 14.09 -7.66
N GLY A 77 17.69 14.02 -7.96
CA GLY A 77 17.08 12.95 -8.74
C GLY A 77 16.72 11.68 -7.95
N LEU A 78 16.92 11.68 -6.63
CA LEU A 78 16.60 10.55 -5.75
C LEU A 78 15.08 10.41 -5.47
N ASP A 79 14.32 11.46 -5.73
CA ASP A 79 12.85 11.51 -5.74
C ASP A 79 12.25 10.51 -6.74
N ALA A 80 12.85 10.38 -7.92
CA ALA A 80 12.41 9.46 -8.97
C ALA A 80 12.44 7.99 -8.51
N THR A 81 13.38 7.63 -7.63
CA THR A 81 13.53 6.26 -7.14
C THR A 81 12.49 5.90 -6.07
N VAL A 82 12.13 6.84 -5.20
CA VAL A 82 11.03 6.61 -4.24
C VAL A 82 9.69 6.54 -4.96
N ALA A 83 9.49 7.35 -6.00
CA ALA A 83 8.31 7.23 -6.85
C ALA A 83 8.20 5.83 -7.48
N THR A 84 9.32 5.17 -7.81
CA THR A 84 9.33 3.79 -8.32
C THR A 84 8.87 2.78 -7.28
N LEU A 85 9.23 2.93 -5.99
CA LEU A 85 8.72 2.07 -4.91
C LEU A 85 7.21 2.20 -4.74
N MET A 86 6.70 3.43 -4.74
CA MET A 86 5.27 3.69 -4.63
C MET A 86 4.50 3.15 -5.83
N ARG A 87 5.04 3.32 -7.05
CA ARG A 87 4.47 2.72 -8.27
C ARG A 87 4.42 1.20 -8.17
N ALA A 88 5.51 0.54 -7.77
CA ALA A 88 5.56 -0.91 -7.64
C ALA A 88 4.49 -1.47 -6.68
N LEU A 89 4.25 -0.79 -5.55
CA LEU A 89 3.20 -1.19 -4.61
C LEU A 89 1.79 -0.95 -5.17
N ILE A 90 1.56 0.17 -5.87
CA ILE A 90 0.28 0.44 -6.53
C ILE A 90 0.02 -0.58 -7.64
N ASP A 91 1.01 -0.86 -8.49
CA ASP A 91 0.92 -1.83 -9.58
C ASP A 91 0.66 -3.24 -9.03
N TRP A 92 1.27 -3.61 -7.91
CA TRP A 92 0.96 -4.86 -7.22
C TRP A 92 -0.49 -4.91 -6.72
N ALA A 93 -0.95 -3.85 -6.04
CA ALA A 93 -2.32 -3.78 -5.52
C ALA A 93 -3.36 -3.78 -6.63
N GLU A 94 -3.09 -3.11 -7.75
CA GLU A 94 -3.93 -3.11 -8.95
C GLU A 94 -4.14 -4.53 -9.49
N ARG A 95 -3.07 -5.35 -9.56
CA ARG A 95 -3.22 -6.75 -9.96
C ARG A 95 -4.17 -7.52 -9.05
N GLN A 96 -4.11 -7.29 -7.74
CA GLN A 96 -5.03 -7.94 -6.80
C GLN A 96 -6.49 -7.50 -7.00
N PHE A 97 -6.73 -6.20 -7.19
CA PHE A 97 -8.08 -5.72 -7.50
C PHE A 97 -8.59 -6.20 -8.86
N ALA A 98 -7.72 -6.34 -9.86
CA ALA A 98 -8.07 -6.92 -11.15
C ALA A 98 -8.43 -8.42 -11.02
N GLU A 99 -7.67 -9.17 -10.21
CA GLU A 99 -7.98 -10.59 -9.88
C GLU A 99 -9.30 -10.73 -9.09
N LEU A 100 -9.70 -9.72 -8.32
CA LEU A 100 -11.03 -9.63 -7.71
C LEU A 100 -12.16 -9.30 -8.72
N GLY A 101 -11.82 -9.06 -9.99
CA GLY A 101 -12.79 -8.75 -11.05
C GLY A 101 -13.27 -7.29 -11.04
N ARG A 102 -12.46 -6.36 -10.52
CA ARG A 102 -12.78 -4.93 -10.52
C ARG A 102 -12.42 -4.29 -11.88
N ASP A 103 -13.38 -3.60 -12.49
CA ASP A 103 -13.13 -2.76 -13.66
C ASP A 103 -12.33 -1.48 -13.31
N ASP A 104 -12.41 -1.04 -12.06
CA ASP A 104 -11.72 0.14 -11.50
C ASP A 104 -10.49 -0.24 -10.67
N ALA A 105 -9.78 -1.30 -11.06
CA ALA A 105 -8.67 -1.87 -10.28
C ALA A 105 -7.56 -0.85 -9.94
N ARG A 106 -7.15 -0.02 -10.91
CA ARG A 106 -6.14 1.03 -10.70
C ARG A 106 -6.61 2.07 -9.69
N GLU A 107 -7.85 2.52 -9.81
CA GLU A 107 -8.44 3.52 -8.91
C GLU A 107 -8.53 2.97 -7.48
N SER A 108 -8.99 1.72 -7.33
CA SER A 108 -9.05 1.01 -6.06
C SER A 108 -7.67 0.84 -5.42
N ALA A 109 -6.65 0.50 -6.21
CA ALA A 109 -5.27 0.39 -5.75
C ALA A 109 -4.74 1.73 -5.22
N VAL A 110 -4.90 2.80 -5.99
CA VAL A 110 -4.50 4.15 -5.57
C VAL A 110 -5.25 4.57 -4.31
N ALA A 111 -6.56 4.33 -4.23
CA ALA A 111 -7.37 4.66 -3.06
C ALA A 111 -6.89 3.94 -1.79
N LEU A 112 -6.54 2.65 -1.89
CA LEU A 112 -5.99 1.87 -0.78
C LEU A 112 -4.68 2.47 -0.26
N ILE A 113 -3.73 2.72 -1.17
CA ILE A 113 -2.42 3.27 -0.80
C ILE A 113 -2.56 4.69 -0.26
N ALA A 114 -3.41 5.53 -0.86
CA ALA A 114 -3.68 6.88 -0.40
C ALA A 114 -4.29 6.91 1.02
N ALA A 115 -5.24 6.02 1.30
CA ALA A 115 -5.83 5.88 2.63
C ALA A 115 -4.77 5.54 3.69
N TYR A 116 -3.89 4.57 3.38
CA TYR A 116 -2.77 4.21 4.26
C TYR A 116 -1.79 5.37 4.50
N GLN A 117 -1.39 6.09 3.44
CA GLN A 117 -0.50 7.24 3.58
C GLN A 117 -1.15 8.33 4.44
N GLY A 118 -2.43 8.64 4.19
CA GLY A 118 -3.19 9.62 4.96
C GLY A 118 -3.29 9.26 6.44
N VAL A 119 -3.70 8.03 6.77
CA VAL A 119 -3.81 7.62 8.18
C VAL A 119 -2.45 7.52 8.86
N SER A 120 -1.37 7.19 8.13
CA SER A 120 0.00 7.20 8.66
C SER A 120 0.42 8.61 9.10
N VAL A 121 0.09 9.63 8.31
CA VAL A 121 0.35 11.04 8.65
C VAL A 121 -0.44 11.45 9.89
N LEU A 122 -1.73 11.10 9.97
CA LEU A 122 -2.58 11.43 11.12
C LEU A 122 -2.11 10.71 12.39
N THR A 123 -1.83 9.41 12.30
CA THR A 123 -1.29 8.56 13.37
C THR A 123 0.00 9.15 13.94
N ASN A 124 0.92 9.58 13.07
CA ASN A 124 2.18 10.19 13.48
C ASN A 124 1.99 11.58 14.10
N THR A 125 1.15 12.41 13.48
CA THR A 125 0.93 13.80 13.90
C THR A 125 0.22 13.87 15.26
N LEU A 126 -0.81 13.06 15.44
CA LEU A 126 -1.64 13.02 16.65
C LEU A 126 -1.10 12.09 17.72
N ARG A 127 -0.05 11.31 17.40
CA ARG A 127 0.54 10.28 18.29
C ARG A 127 -0.48 9.25 18.76
N ASP A 128 -1.40 8.89 17.88
CA ASP A 128 -2.50 7.98 18.18
C ASP A 128 -2.45 6.73 17.26
N PRO A 129 -1.91 5.60 17.75
CA PRO A 129 -1.85 4.34 16.99
C PRO A 129 -3.22 3.74 16.69
N GLU A 130 -4.27 4.11 17.44
CA GLU A 130 -5.62 3.57 17.21
C GLU A 130 -6.24 4.08 15.92
N LEU A 131 -5.77 5.20 15.38
CA LEU A 131 -6.18 5.68 14.06
C LEU A 131 -5.81 4.66 12.97
N MET A 132 -4.57 4.14 13.00
CA MET A 132 -4.13 3.09 12.07
C MET A 132 -4.96 1.81 12.23
N SER A 133 -5.19 1.37 13.48
CA SER A 133 -6.01 0.18 13.75
C SER A 133 -7.45 0.35 13.25
N THR A 134 -8.03 1.53 13.44
CA THR A 134 -9.40 1.85 13.01
C THR A 134 -9.53 1.89 11.50
N GLU A 135 -8.57 2.52 10.83
CA GLU A 135 -8.53 2.59 9.37
C GLU A 135 -8.27 1.22 8.75
N GLY A 136 -7.38 0.42 9.34
CA GLY A 136 -7.16 -0.96 8.91
C GLY A 136 -8.45 -1.77 8.89
N ARG A 137 -9.22 -1.76 9.99
CA ARG A 137 -10.55 -2.40 10.04
C ARG A 137 -11.52 -1.82 9.01
N ARG A 138 -11.47 -0.52 8.73
CA ARG A 138 -12.33 0.12 7.69
C ARG A 138 -11.99 -0.40 6.30
N LEU A 139 -10.69 -0.49 5.98
CA LEU A 139 -10.19 -0.97 4.69
C LEU A 139 -10.44 -2.46 4.49
N GLU A 140 -10.31 -3.28 5.53
CA GLU A 140 -10.68 -4.71 5.47
C GLU A 140 -12.17 -4.90 5.11
N ARG A 141 -13.07 -4.16 5.78
CA ARG A 141 -14.52 -4.19 5.45
C ARG A 141 -14.81 -3.69 4.03
N TRP A 142 -14.01 -2.74 3.55
CA TRP A 142 -14.13 -2.25 2.19
C TRP A 142 -13.73 -3.31 1.16
N ILE A 143 -12.64 -4.05 1.39
CA ILE A 143 -12.25 -5.22 0.57
C ILE A 143 -13.32 -6.31 0.63
N ASP A 144 -13.86 -6.63 1.81
CA ASP A 144 -14.96 -7.61 1.98
C ASP A 144 -16.19 -7.26 1.15
N SER A 145 -16.47 -5.97 0.97
CA SER A 145 -17.62 -5.53 0.19
C SER A 145 -17.47 -5.81 -1.31
N MET A 146 -16.22 -5.93 -1.79
CA MET A 146 -15.88 -6.22 -3.18
C MET A 146 -15.73 -7.71 -3.46
N ASP A 147 -15.28 -8.47 -2.47
CA ASP A 147 -15.09 -9.93 -2.55
C ASP A 147 -16.42 -10.72 -2.45
N ARG A 148 -17.56 -10.04 -2.37
CA ARG A 148 -18.86 -10.73 -2.33
C ARG A 148 -19.10 -11.44 -3.67
N PRO A 149 -19.43 -12.75 -3.65
CA PRO A 149 -19.77 -13.46 -4.86
C PRO A 149 -20.94 -12.74 -5.53
N LEU A 150 -20.77 -12.40 -6.81
CA LEU A 150 -21.84 -11.90 -7.67
C LEU A 150 -23.07 -12.77 -7.43
N ARG A 151 -24.10 -12.21 -6.76
CA ARG A 151 -25.42 -12.83 -6.78
C ARG A 151 -25.81 -12.86 -8.24
N ARG A 152 -25.72 -14.04 -8.87
CA ARG A 152 -26.31 -14.26 -10.20
C ARG A 152 -27.76 -13.84 -10.11
N SER A 153 -28.09 -12.71 -10.72
CA SER A 153 -29.47 -12.27 -10.95
C SER A 153 -30.11 -13.37 -11.78
N GLY A 154 -30.85 -14.27 -11.12
CA GLY A 154 -31.58 -15.34 -11.76
C GLY A 154 -32.54 -14.73 -12.78
N GLY A 155 -32.46 -15.23 -14.01
CA GLY A 155 -33.33 -14.80 -15.09
C GLY A 155 -34.79 -15.08 -14.77
N ALA A 156 -35.63 -14.09 -15.02
CA ALA A 156 -37.04 -14.31 -15.32
C ALA A 156 -37.25 -13.91 -16.79
N SER A 157 -36.97 -14.85 -17.69
CA SER A 157 -37.61 -14.87 -19.00
C SER A 157 -39.06 -15.26 -18.76
N ALA A 158 -39.97 -14.29 -18.82
CA ALA A 158 -41.39 -14.55 -18.97
C ALA A 158 -41.79 -14.06 -20.35
N SER A 159 -41.72 -14.97 -21.33
CA SER A 159 -42.40 -14.79 -22.60
C SER A 159 -43.91 -14.70 -22.32
N HIS A 160 -44.52 -13.54 -22.52
CA HIS A 160 -45.98 -13.47 -22.63
C HIS A 160 -46.35 -13.57 -24.10
N ARG A 161 -46.78 -14.77 -24.49
CA ARG A 161 -47.38 -15.04 -25.79
C ARG A 161 -48.64 -14.19 -25.93
N ALA A 162 -48.69 -13.41 -27.00
CA ALA A 162 -49.92 -12.88 -27.56
C ALA A 162 -50.85 -14.01 -27.99
N ARG A 163 -52.16 -13.82 -27.78
CA ARG A 163 -53.26 -14.57 -28.40
C ARG A 163 -54.60 -13.86 -28.11
N PRO A 164 -55.61 -14.03 -28.97
CA PRO A 164 -55.63 -13.96 -30.42
C PRO A 164 -56.19 -12.62 -30.94
#